data_AF-A0A7K4H940-F1
#
_entry.id   AF-A0A7K4H940-F1
#
_cell.length_a   1.000
_cell.length_b   1.000
_cell.length_c   1.000
_cell.angle_alpha   90.00
_cell.angle_beta   90.00
_cell.angle_gamma   90.00
#
_symmetry.space_group_name_H-M   'P 1'
#
loop_
_entity.id
_entity.type
_entity.pdbx_description
1 polymer ?
#
loop_
_entity_poly.entity_id
_entity_poly.type
_entity_poly.pdbx_seq_one_letter_code
_entity_poly.pdbx_strand_id
1 'polypeptide(L)' 'MKEKNRLKITFEYDDREFSASIHEDSTITEVGEALKGLLVAVGFHKDNVEELFYQDE' A
#
# COMPACT_ATOMS: atom_id res chain seq x y z
N MET A 1 -5.55 10.64 24.48
CA MET A 1 -5.69 9.52 23.53
C MET A 1 -4.29 9.04 23.20
N LYS A 2 -3.96 7.75 23.39
CA LYS A 2 -2.69 7.23 22.87
C LYS A 2 -2.74 7.38 21.35
N GLU A 3 -1.73 7.99 20.76
CA GLU A 3 -1.60 8.01 19.30
C GLU A 3 -1.62 6.55 18.84
N LYS A 4 -2.62 6.19 18.02
CA LYS A 4 -2.67 4.86 17.40
C LYS A 4 -1.39 4.70 16.61
N ASN A 5 -0.69 3.58 16.78
CA ASN A 5 0.53 3.35 16.00
C ASN A 5 0.13 3.23 14.52
N ARG A 6 0.88 3.90 13.64
CA ARG A 6 0.65 3.87 12.19
C ARG A 6 1.93 3.44 11.50
N LEU A 7 1.81 2.45 10.62
CA LEU A 7 2.87 2.11 9.68
C LEU A 7 2.74 3.05 8.47
N LYS A 8 3.78 3.83 8.17
CA LYS A 8 3.86 4.64 6.96
C LYS A 8 4.84 3.98 5.99
N ILE A 9 4.39 3.73 4.76
CA ILE A 9 5.23 3.24 3.66
C ILE A 9 5.33 4.37 2.63
N THR A 10 6.55 4.70 2.23
CA THR A 10 6.85 5.83 1.34
C THR A 10 7.75 5.37 0.20
N PHE A 11 7.39 5.70 -1.04
CA PHE A 11 8.25 5.61 -2.22
C PHE A 11 8.67 7.01 -2.62
N GLU A 12 9.98 7.25 -2.62
CA GLU A 12 10.59 8.54 -2.96
C GLU A 12 11.23 8.45 -4.35
N TYR A 13 10.90 9.43 -5.19
CA TYR A 13 11.50 9.67 -6.50
C TYR A 13 12.01 11.10 -6.55
N ASP A 14 12.87 11.40 -7.53
CA ASP A 14 13.50 12.72 -7.66
C ASP A 14 12.50 13.90 -7.75
N ASP A 15 11.28 13.65 -8.28
CA ASP A 15 10.25 14.67 -8.51
C ASP A 15 8.93 14.44 -7.75
N ARG A 16 8.79 13.32 -7.02
CA ARG A 16 7.50 12.90 -6.43
C ARG A 16 7.66 11.93 -5.25
N GLU A 17 6.69 11.97 -4.34
CA GLU A 17 6.56 11.05 -3.21
C GLU A 17 5.19 10.38 -3.24
N PHE A 18 5.16 9.07 -3.00
CA PHE A 18 3.91 8.32 -2.80
C PHE A 18 3.92 7.65 -1.44
N SER A 19 2.86 7.87 -0.66
CA SER A 19 2.77 7.42 0.72
C SER A 19 1.45 6.68 0.98
N ALA A 20 1.53 5.56 1.70
CA ALA A 20 0.37 4.92 2.31
C ALA A 20 0.56 4.86 3.84
N SER A 21 -0.52 5.09 4.59
CA SER A 21 -0.53 4.98 6.06
C SER A 21 -1.53 3.91 6.46
N ILE A 22 -1.03 2.90 7.18
CA ILE A 22 -1.78 1.72 7.61
C ILE A 22 -1.89 1.78 9.13
N HIS A 23 -3.10 1.53 9.64
CA HIS A 23 -3.34 1.53 11.07
C HIS A 23 -3.06 0.15 11.68
N GLU A 24 -2.67 0.11 12.95
CA GLU A 24 -2.43 -1.16 13.66
C GLU A 24 -3.69 -2.03 13.79
N ASP A 25 -4.89 -1.42 13.72
CA ASP A 25 -6.18 -2.08 13.75
C ASP A 25 -6.72 -2.45 12.34
N SER A 26 -5.95 -2.18 11.28
CA SER A 26 -6.31 -2.58 9.92
C SER A 26 -6.27 -4.10 9.75
N THR A 27 -7.28 -4.64 9.07
CA THR A 27 -7.31 -6.02 8.61
C THR A 27 -6.24 -6.27 7.54
N ILE A 28 -5.88 -7.54 7.34
CA ILE A 28 -4.94 -7.92 6.27
C ILE A 28 -5.44 -7.52 4.87
N THR A 29 -6.75 -7.51 4.68
CA THR A 29 -7.39 -7.06 3.43
C THR A 29 -7.17 -5.57 3.21
N GLU A 30 -7.43 -4.74 4.22
CA GLU A 30 -7.20 -3.28 4.15
C GLU A 30 -5.73 -2.93 3.94
N VAL A 31 -4.82 -3.69 4.58
CA VAL A 31 -3.37 -3.59 4.34
C VAL A 31 -3.06 -3.89 2.87
N GLY A 32 -3.61 -4.98 2.33
CA GLY A 32 -3.43 -5.37 0.93
C GLY A 32 -3.96 -4.33 -0.06
N GLU A 33 -5.15 -3.78 0.18
CA GLU A 33 -5.73 -2.73 -0.66
C GLU A 33 -4.90 -1.44 -0.64
N ALA A 34 -4.42 -1.01 0.54
CA ALA A 34 -3.55 0.15 0.66
C ALA A 34 -2.24 -0.03 -0.13
N LEU A 35 -1.65 -1.22 -0.08
CA LEU A 35 -0.45 -1.55 -0.84
C LEU A 35 -0.70 -1.60 -2.36
N LYS A 36 -1.82 -2.22 -2.80
CA LYS A 36 -2.23 -2.22 -4.22
C LYS A 36 -2.37 -0.80 -4.75
N GLY A 37 -3.08 0.05 -4.03
CA GLY A 37 -3.29 1.45 -4.41
C GLY A 37 -1.97 2.22 -4.49
N LEU A 38 -1.06 2.00 -3.55
CA LEU A 38 0.26 2.63 -3.54
C LEU A 38 1.09 2.25 -4.78
N LEU A 39 1.15 0.96 -5.13
CA LEU A 39 1.88 0.48 -6.29
C LEU A 39 1.32 1.03 -7.61
N VAL A 40 -0.01 1.06 -7.76
CA VAL A 40 -0.64 1.67 -8.94
C VAL A 40 -0.33 3.17 -9.00
N ALA A 41 -0.39 3.89 -7.86
CA ALA A 41 -0.08 5.32 -7.81
C ALA A 41 1.37 5.62 -8.21
N VAL A 42 2.30 4.77 -7.80
CA VAL A 42 3.71 4.83 -8.17
C VAL A 42 3.95 4.59 -9.67
N GLY A 43 3.01 3.92 -10.35
CA GLY A 43 3.00 3.73 -11.80
C GLY A 43 3.16 2.27 -12.26
N PHE A 44 3.04 1.30 -11.35
CA PHE A 44 2.98 -0.11 -11.75
C PHE A 44 1.67 -0.40 -12.50
N HIS A 45 1.75 -1.24 -13.54
CA HIS A 45 0.57 -1.64 -14.30
C HIS A 45 -0.39 -2.43 -13.42
N LYS A 46 -1.69 -2.13 -13.51
CA LYS A 46 -2.74 -2.71 -12.66
C LYS A 46 -2.71 -4.24 -12.68
N ASP A 47 -2.59 -4.86 -13.85
CA ASP A 47 -2.60 -6.32 -14.00
C ASP A 47 -1.44 -6.99 -13.23
N ASN A 48 -0.24 -6.39 -13.25
CA ASN A 48 0.89 -6.90 -12.48
C ASN A 48 0.67 -6.77 -10.97
N VAL A 49 0.01 -5.68 -10.55
CA VAL A 49 -0.36 -5.47 -9.15
C VAL A 49 -1.45 -6.43 -8.72
N GLU A 50 -2.38 -6.79 -9.61
CA GLU A 50 -3.39 -7.81 -9.31
C GLU A 50 -2.72 -9.19 -9.17
N GLU A 51 -1.88 -9.60 -10.12
CA GLU A 51 -1.15 -10.87 -10.08
C GLU A 51 -0.32 -11.04 -8.79
N LEU A 52 0.36 -9.99 -8.33
CA LEU A 52 1.16 -10.03 -7.08
C LEU A 52 0.34 -10.35 -5.82
N PHE A 53 -0.95 -10.02 -5.81
CA PHE A 53 -1.82 -10.15 -4.64
C PHE A 53 -2.91 -11.21 -4.82
N TYR A 54 -2.99 -11.81 -6.00
CA TYR A 54 -3.80 -13.00 -6.28
C TYR A 54 -2.82 -14.13 -6.61
N GLN A 55 -2.30 -14.80 -5.58
CA GLN A 55 -1.73 -16.13 -5.77
C GLN A 55 -2.90 -17.10 -5.85
N ASP A 56 -3.09 -17.71 -7.02
CA ASP A 56 -4.07 -18.78 -7.22
C ASP A 56 -3.89 -19.86 -6.14
N GLU A 57 -5.02 -20.28 -5.57
CA GLU A 57 -5.18 -21.47 -4.69
C GLU A 57 -4.76 -22.77 -5.38
#